data_AF-A0A4D9EX47-F1
#
_entry.id   AF-A0A4D9EX47-F1
#
_cell.length_a   1.000
_cell.length_b   1.000
_cell.length_c   1.000
_cell.angle_alpha   90.00
_cell.angle_beta   90.00
_cell.angle_gamma   90.00
#
_symmetry.space_group_name_H-M   'P 1'
#
loop_
_entity.id
_entity.type
_entity.pdbx_description
1 polymer ?
#
loop_
_entity_poly.entity_id
_entity_poly.type
_entity_poly.pdbx_seq_one_letter_code
_entity_poly.pdbx_strand_id
1 'polypeptide(L)'
;MRLVLAGRSLNLTNHSWAGGSGNLSLEGPLLAWAAGGLGRTGHSAVAVCLGIILVLGCLNNLLVLLIFLKFESIRTPINLILLNISLSDLLVCIFGTPFSLAASVRGRWLLGDAGCKWYGFANALFGIVSLISLSILSYERYVTVLRRRMKVNVSSYQKSCLFIAGSWFYSLFWTLPPLFGWSSYGPEGPGTTCSVAWHSRSPNNISYIICLFIFCLILPLLTMIYCYGKIVKAIKMVSRFNMTTVQKRERHILFMVVSMVTCYLLCWMPYGIVSLIATFGKPGIITPTVSIVPSVLAKTSTFVNPVLCVLLNKQLEQELSLHEDYLFLRRIQKCRKPEGAGSSLLDCKEIINRFQDLLVKDPEVSKDDAKFEMQKVLQWQKTGYAPMSNLISYKGGKLKVEKEGLYYIYSQVSFCTKTAPGAPFTVFIYLNLPSESDRLLLKGQDTHSSSSVYCALQSTHLGGVFELRKGDVVFVNVTDSTQVNYDHGNTYFGMFKLY
;
A
#
# COMPACT_ATOMS: atom_id res chain seq x y z
N MET A 1 -1.16 -30.37 -45.35
CA MET A 1 -0.91 -30.45 -46.81
C MET A 1 -2.22 -30.90 -47.45
N ARG A 2 -2.86 -30.06 -48.30
CA ARG A 2 -3.91 -30.31 -49.34
C ARG A 2 -5.09 -31.28 -48.99
N LEU A 3 -6.39 -31.02 -49.25
CA LEU A 3 -7.06 -30.33 -50.36
C LEU A 3 -8.62 -30.27 -50.12
N VAL A 4 -9.29 -29.25 -50.69
CA VAL A 4 -10.65 -29.23 -51.36
C VAL A 4 -11.92 -29.61 -50.57
N LEU A 5 -12.86 -28.69 -50.30
CA LEU A 5 -13.90 -28.05 -51.16
C LEU A 5 -15.05 -28.97 -51.61
N ALA A 6 -16.20 -28.80 -50.93
CA ALA A 6 -17.56 -28.90 -51.46
C ALA A 6 -18.37 -27.88 -50.64
N GLY A 7 -19.06 -26.87 -51.17
CA GLY A 7 -19.70 -26.72 -52.46
C GLY A 7 -21.09 -26.16 -52.14
N ARG A 8 -21.24 -24.83 -52.14
CA ARG A 8 -22.49 -24.08 -52.35
C ARG A 8 -22.24 -22.58 -52.30
N SER A 9 -22.26 -21.97 -53.47
CA SER A 9 -22.51 -20.56 -53.69
C SER A 9 -23.92 -20.21 -53.22
N LEU A 10 -24.07 -19.21 -52.36
CA LEU A 10 -25.36 -18.57 -52.11
C LEU A 10 -25.25 -17.10 -52.52
N ASN A 11 -25.88 -16.82 -53.65
CA ASN A 11 -26.05 -15.50 -54.25
C ASN A 11 -26.82 -14.58 -53.31
N LEU A 12 -26.30 -13.37 -53.16
CA LEU A 12 -27.01 -12.21 -52.63
C LEU A 12 -27.95 -11.67 -53.71
N THR A 13 -29.23 -11.99 -53.63
CA THR A 13 -30.27 -11.22 -54.34
C THR A 13 -31.51 -11.07 -53.46
N ASN A 14 -31.85 -9.81 -53.19
CA ASN A 14 -33.13 -9.23 -52.81
C ASN A 14 -34.29 -10.19 -52.54
N HIS A 15 -34.74 -10.21 -51.29
CA HIS A 15 -36.16 -10.33 -50.98
C HIS A 15 -36.52 -9.38 -49.84
N SER A 16 -37.20 -8.29 -50.19
CA SER A 16 -38.22 -7.67 -49.35
C SER A 16 -39.41 -8.62 -49.20
N TRP A 17 -40.08 -8.59 -48.06
CA TRP A 17 -41.49 -8.90 -47.74
C TRP A 17 -41.56 -9.05 -46.20
N ALA A 18 -42.06 -8.05 -45.47
CA ALA A 18 -43.46 -7.83 -45.11
C ALA A 18 -44.01 -8.87 -44.09
N GLY A 19 -44.27 -8.37 -42.87
CA GLY A 19 -45.39 -8.77 -42.02
C GLY A 19 -45.39 -10.18 -41.41
N GLY A 20 -44.86 -10.31 -40.20
CA GLY A 20 -45.09 -11.46 -39.32
C GLY A 20 -45.16 -11.01 -37.87
N SER A 21 -46.38 -10.70 -37.42
CA SER A 21 -46.72 -10.39 -36.03
C SER A 21 -46.46 -11.58 -35.11
N GLY A 22 -45.35 -11.52 -34.37
CA GLY A 22 -45.04 -12.43 -33.27
C GLY A 22 -44.44 -11.63 -32.12
N ASN A 23 -45.16 -11.57 -30.99
CA ASN A 23 -44.74 -10.91 -29.76
C ASN A 23 -43.39 -11.46 -29.28
N LEU A 24 -42.33 -10.66 -29.40
CA LEU A 24 -41.06 -10.87 -28.72
C LEU A 24 -40.68 -9.63 -27.92
N SER A 25 -41.42 -9.38 -26.84
CA SER A 25 -41.19 -8.28 -25.89
C SER A 25 -40.12 -8.63 -24.85
N LEU A 26 -38.95 -9.14 -25.26
CA LEU A 26 -37.87 -9.50 -24.32
C LEU A 26 -36.46 -8.98 -24.70
N GLU A 27 -36.32 -8.11 -25.70
CA GLU A 27 -35.00 -7.51 -26.07
C GLU A 27 -35.03 -5.99 -26.36
N GLY A 28 -36.13 -5.30 -26.03
CA GLY A 28 -36.32 -3.88 -26.38
C GLY A 28 -35.35 -2.87 -25.76
N PRO A 29 -34.98 -2.95 -24.46
CA PRO A 29 -34.16 -1.92 -23.83
C PRO A 29 -32.69 -1.95 -24.25
N LEU A 30 -32.15 -3.14 -24.53
CA LEU A 30 -30.72 -3.33 -24.86
C LEU A 30 -30.40 -2.96 -26.32
N LEU A 31 -31.34 -3.18 -27.24
CA LEU A 31 -31.19 -2.79 -28.65
C LEU A 31 -31.34 -1.29 -28.88
N ALA A 32 -32.19 -0.59 -28.10
CA ALA A 32 -32.40 0.84 -28.24
C ALA A 32 -31.16 1.70 -27.87
N TRP A 33 -30.27 1.20 -27.01
CA TRP A 33 -29.00 1.88 -26.67
C TRP A 33 -27.93 1.78 -27.77
N ALA A 34 -28.10 0.91 -28.76
CA ALA A 34 -27.14 0.74 -29.85
C ALA A 34 -27.16 1.89 -30.88
N ALA A 35 -28.24 2.70 -30.91
CA ALA A 35 -28.48 3.69 -31.96
C ALA A 35 -27.60 4.96 -31.88
N GLY A 36 -26.80 5.12 -30.82
CA GLY A 36 -25.86 6.24 -30.66
C GLY A 36 -24.44 5.77 -30.28
N GLY A 37 -24.02 4.58 -30.72
CA GLY A 37 -22.82 3.89 -30.23
C GLY A 37 -21.48 4.58 -30.54
N LEU A 38 -20.48 4.30 -29.69
CA LEU A 38 -19.10 4.70 -29.89
C LEU A 38 -18.53 4.03 -31.16
N GLY A 39 -17.68 4.73 -31.93
CA GLY A 39 -17.05 4.13 -33.11
C GLY A 39 -16.17 2.92 -32.76
N ARG A 40 -15.86 2.06 -33.74
CA ARG A 40 -15.01 0.87 -33.55
C ARG A 40 -13.63 1.21 -32.94
N THR A 41 -13.07 2.35 -33.32
CA THR A 41 -11.82 2.89 -32.75
C THR A 41 -11.98 3.25 -31.27
N GLY A 42 -13.09 3.88 -30.89
CA GLY A 42 -13.37 4.23 -29.50
C GLY A 42 -13.61 2.99 -28.62
N HIS A 43 -14.35 1.99 -29.12
CA HIS A 43 -14.49 0.71 -28.43
C HIS A 43 -13.14 0.00 -28.22
N SER A 44 -12.28 0.03 -29.25
CA SER A 44 -10.92 -0.52 -29.16
C SER A 44 -10.06 0.24 -28.15
N ALA A 45 -10.13 1.58 -28.12
CA ALA A 45 -9.41 2.39 -27.15
C ALA A 45 -9.86 2.11 -25.71
N VAL A 46 -11.17 2.04 -25.47
CA VAL A 46 -11.72 1.68 -24.15
C VAL A 46 -11.27 0.28 -23.73
N ALA A 47 -11.30 -0.70 -24.65
CA ALA A 47 -10.81 -2.05 -24.38
C ALA A 47 -9.31 -2.05 -23.99
N VAL A 48 -8.46 -1.33 -24.71
CA VAL A 48 -7.03 -1.21 -24.35
C VAL A 48 -6.86 -0.62 -22.95
N CYS A 49 -7.56 0.48 -22.64
CA CYS A 49 -7.51 1.10 -21.31
C CYS A 49 -7.97 0.13 -20.21
N LEU A 50 -9.10 -0.58 -20.42
CA LEU A 50 -9.61 -1.57 -19.47
C LEU A 50 -8.64 -2.75 -19.30
N GLY A 51 -7.97 -3.18 -20.36
CA GLY A 51 -6.92 -4.20 -20.30
C GLY A 51 -5.72 -3.76 -19.45
N ILE A 52 -5.27 -2.51 -19.61
CA ILE A 52 -4.20 -1.94 -18.78
C ILE A 52 -4.64 -1.85 -17.31
N ILE A 53 -5.86 -1.34 -17.06
CA ILE A 53 -6.45 -1.28 -15.70
C ILE A 53 -6.49 -2.67 -15.07
N LEU A 54 -6.91 -3.69 -15.82
CA LEU A 54 -6.98 -5.07 -15.34
C LEU A 54 -5.61 -5.60 -14.92
N VAL A 55 -4.61 -5.47 -15.80
CA VAL A 55 -3.26 -6.00 -15.54
C VAL A 55 -2.61 -5.25 -14.37
N LEU A 56 -2.55 -3.92 -14.42
CA LEU A 56 -1.91 -3.13 -13.37
C LEU A 56 -2.67 -3.22 -12.04
N GLY A 57 -4.00 -3.20 -12.09
CA GLY A 57 -4.86 -3.32 -10.91
C GLY A 57 -4.67 -4.67 -10.22
N CYS A 58 -4.72 -5.78 -10.96
CA CYS A 58 -4.47 -7.10 -10.39
C CYS A 58 -3.05 -7.24 -9.84
N LEU A 59 -2.02 -6.88 -10.62
CA LEU A 59 -0.63 -7.02 -10.20
C LEU A 59 -0.31 -6.21 -8.94
N ASN A 60 -0.70 -4.93 -8.91
CA ASN A 60 -0.38 -4.04 -7.79
C ASN A 60 -1.14 -4.43 -6.53
N ASN A 61 -2.44 -4.70 -6.63
CA ASN A 61 -3.23 -5.09 -5.45
C ASN A 61 -2.80 -6.46 -4.91
N LEU A 62 -2.55 -7.44 -5.79
CA LEU A 62 -2.06 -8.75 -5.38
C LEU A 62 -0.68 -8.64 -4.72
N LEU A 63 0.22 -7.83 -5.27
CA LEU A 63 1.54 -7.59 -4.68
C LEU A 63 1.42 -7.03 -3.26
N VAL A 64 0.56 -6.02 -3.05
CA VAL A 64 0.31 -5.48 -1.71
C VAL A 64 -0.19 -6.57 -0.76
N LEU A 65 -1.20 -7.35 -1.17
CA LEU A 65 -1.70 -8.45 -0.34
C LEU A 65 -0.60 -9.47 0.00
N LEU A 66 0.22 -9.86 -0.99
CA LEU A 66 1.32 -10.81 -0.79
C LEU A 66 2.40 -10.29 0.14
N ILE A 67 2.77 -9.01 0.03
CA ILE A 67 3.73 -8.35 0.94
C ILE A 67 3.21 -8.43 2.37
N PHE A 68 1.94 -8.09 2.60
CA PHE A 68 1.31 -8.17 3.92
C PHE A 68 1.17 -9.58 4.46
N LEU A 69 0.92 -10.57 3.60
CA LEU A 69 0.90 -11.97 3.98
C LEU A 69 2.31 -12.48 4.32
N LYS A 70 3.35 -11.98 3.65
CA LYS A 70 4.73 -12.42 3.88
C LYS A 70 5.38 -11.78 5.12
N PHE A 71 5.14 -10.49 5.35
CA PHE A 71 5.80 -9.74 6.41
C PHE A 71 4.83 -9.48 7.56
N GLU A 72 4.99 -10.19 8.68
CA GLU A 72 4.12 -10.00 9.85
C GLU A 72 4.37 -8.67 10.55
N SER A 73 5.60 -8.14 10.46
CA SER A 73 6.01 -6.89 11.09
C SER A 73 5.23 -5.65 10.60
N ILE A 74 4.69 -5.69 9.39
CA ILE A 74 3.92 -4.59 8.80
C ILE A 74 2.41 -4.70 9.04
N ARG A 75 1.93 -5.79 9.67
CA ARG A 75 0.49 -6.03 9.91
C ARG A 75 -0.04 -5.23 11.10
N THR A 76 0.04 -3.90 11.04
CA THR A 76 -0.51 -3.02 12.07
C THR A 76 -2.02 -2.81 11.87
N PRO A 77 -2.78 -2.42 12.91
CA PRO A 77 -4.23 -2.18 12.79
C PRO A 77 -4.61 -1.17 11.69
N ILE A 78 -3.79 -0.14 11.47
CA ILE A 78 -4.00 0.84 10.39
C ILE A 78 -3.78 0.20 9.03
N ASN A 79 -2.75 -0.64 8.92
CA ASN A 79 -2.39 -1.26 7.65
C ASN A 79 -3.38 -2.39 7.26
N LEU A 80 -4.17 -2.93 8.19
CA LEU A 80 -5.31 -3.81 7.88
C LEU A 80 -6.41 -3.10 7.07
N ILE A 81 -6.63 -1.80 7.29
CA ILE A 81 -7.58 -1.02 6.48
C ILE A 81 -7.03 -0.84 5.06
N LEU A 82 -5.71 -0.69 4.92
CA LEU A 82 -5.02 -0.65 3.63
C LEU A 82 -5.21 -1.96 2.86
N LEU A 83 -5.08 -3.09 3.56
CA LEU A 83 -5.33 -4.42 3.01
C LEU A 83 -6.79 -4.55 2.51
N ASN A 84 -7.75 -4.00 3.25
CA ASN A 84 -9.16 -4.00 2.84
C ASN A 84 -9.39 -3.20 1.55
N ILE A 85 -8.74 -2.04 1.40
CA ILE A 85 -8.78 -1.23 0.16
C ILE A 85 -8.22 -2.05 -1.01
N SER A 86 -7.04 -2.67 -0.83
CA SER A 86 -6.42 -3.48 -1.88
C SER A 86 -7.26 -4.70 -2.24
N LEU A 87 -7.92 -5.32 -1.26
CA LEU A 87 -8.85 -6.41 -1.50
C LEU A 87 -10.07 -5.94 -2.31
N SER A 88 -10.71 -4.83 -1.93
CA SER A 88 -11.86 -4.32 -2.69
C SER A 88 -11.48 -3.92 -4.13
N ASP A 89 -10.33 -3.28 -4.32
CA ASP A 89 -9.86 -2.86 -5.65
C ASP A 89 -9.50 -4.08 -6.52
N LEU A 90 -8.91 -5.13 -5.92
CA LEU A 90 -8.68 -6.42 -6.60
C LEU A 90 -9.99 -7.08 -7.02
N LEU A 91 -11.02 -7.04 -6.17
CA LEU A 91 -12.34 -7.61 -6.48
C LEU A 91 -13.03 -6.85 -7.63
N VAL A 92 -12.87 -5.53 -7.75
CA VAL A 92 -13.28 -4.78 -8.95
C VAL A 92 -12.56 -5.29 -10.20
N CYS A 93 -11.25 -5.54 -10.09
CA CYS A 93 -10.44 -6.02 -11.20
C CYS A 93 -10.79 -7.46 -11.61
N ILE A 94 -11.22 -8.32 -10.69
CA ILE A 94 -11.58 -9.72 -10.99
C ILE A 94 -13.02 -9.84 -11.46
N PHE A 95 -13.97 -9.18 -10.77
CA PHE A 95 -15.40 -9.37 -10.99
C PHE A 95 -16.06 -8.26 -11.81
N GLY A 96 -15.33 -7.20 -12.15
CA GLY A 96 -15.82 -6.12 -13.01
C GLY A 96 -15.06 -6.07 -14.34
N THR A 97 -13.81 -5.60 -14.29
CA THR A 97 -13.02 -5.21 -15.47
C THR A 97 -12.95 -6.23 -16.62
N PRO A 98 -12.91 -7.56 -16.41
CA PRO A 98 -12.85 -8.53 -17.51
C PRO A 98 -14.13 -8.53 -18.35
N PHE A 99 -15.29 -8.33 -17.71
CA PHE A 99 -16.57 -8.32 -18.39
C PHE A 99 -16.77 -7.06 -19.23
N SER A 100 -16.38 -5.89 -18.69
CA SER A 100 -16.42 -4.65 -19.45
C SER A 100 -15.38 -4.64 -20.58
N LEU A 101 -14.20 -5.23 -20.35
CA LEU A 101 -13.19 -5.43 -21.40
C LEU A 101 -13.75 -6.27 -22.55
N ALA A 102 -14.31 -7.45 -22.24
CA ALA A 102 -14.89 -8.34 -23.25
C ALA A 102 -16.04 -7.66 -24.01
N ALA A 103 -16.90 -6.92 -23.31
CA ALA A 103 -17.99 -6.16 -23.91
C ALA A 103 -17.46 -5.03 -24.82
N SER A 104 -16.42 -4.30 -24.42
CA SER A 104 -15.80 -3.25 -25.23
C SER A 104 -15.11 -3.80 -26.48
N VAL A 105 -14.44 -4.96 -26.40
CA VAL A 105 -13.87 -5.63 -27.59
C VAL A 105 -14.95 -6.00 -28.60
N ARG A 106 -16.13 -6.41 -28.13
CA ARG A 106 -17.26 -6.79 -28.98
C ARG A 106 -18.18 -5.61 -29.36
N GLY A 107 -17.99 -4.44 -28.77
CA GLY A 107 -18.84 -3.27 -28.97
C GLY A 107 -20.26 -3.40 -28.41
N ARG A 108 -20.52 -4.40 -27.56
CA ARG A 108 -21.84 -4.64 -26.95
C ARG A 108 -21.73 -5.43 -25.65
N TRP A 109 -22.69 -5.26 -24.75
CA TRP A 109 -22.80 -6.09 -23.55
C TRP A 109 -23.06 -7.57 -23.89
N LEU A 110 -22.44 -8.49 -23.13
CA LEU A 110 -22.42 -9.93 -23.47
C LEU A 110 -23.17 -10.83 -22.47
N LEU A 111 -23.42 -10.35 -21.24
CA LEU A 111 -23.89 -11.21 -20.13
C LEU A 111 -25.39 -11.07 -19.85
N GLY A 112 -26.13 -10.45 -20.78
CA GLY A 112 -27.56 -10.17 -20.61
C GLY A 112 -27.88 -9.25 -19.44
N ASP A 113 -29.16 -9.13 -19.11
CA ASP A 113 -29.67 -8.25 -18.05
C ASP A 113 -29.22 -8.68 -16.64
N ALA A 114 -29.28 -9.98 -16.33
CA ALA A 114 -28.84 -10.50 -15.04
C ALA A 114 -27.35 -10.24 -14.79
N GLY A 115 -26.51 -10.46 -15.79
CA GLY A 115 -25.09 -10.15 -15.70
C GLY A 115 -24.81 -8.66 -15.60
N CYS A 116 -25.62 -7.81 -16.24
CA CYS A 116 -25.54 -6.36 -16.13
C CYS A 116 -25.84 -5.87 -14.70
N LYS A 117 -26.89 -6.41 -14.09
CA LYS A 117 -27.26 -6.13 -12.69
C LYS A 117 -26.17 -6.59 -11.72
N TRP A 118 -25.66 -7.82 -11.89
CA TRP A 118 -24.55 -8.33 -11.08
C TRP A 118 -23.30 -7.46 -11.21
N TYR A 119 -22.91 -7.11 -12.44
CA TYR A 119 -21.76 -6.24 -12.69
C TYR A 119 -21.94 -4.87 -12.01
N GLY A 120 -23.10 -4.24 -12.20
CA GLY A 120 -23.40 -2.92 -11.61
C GLY A 120 -23.35 -2.96 -10.09
N PHE A 121 -23.98 -3.98 -9.48
CA PHE A 121 -23.94 -4.23 -8.05
C PHE A 121 -22.51 -4.45 -7.53
N ALA A 122 -21.76 -5.38 -8.12
CA ALA A 122 -20.41 -5.74 -7.65
C ALA A 122 -19.45 -4.54 -7.74
N ASN A 123 -19.45 -3.82 -8.86
CA ASN A 123 -18.59 -2.63 -9.02
C ASN A 123 -18.98 -1.52 -8.04
N ALA A 124 -20.28 -1.29 -7.81
CA ALA A 124 -20.73 -0.30 -6.84
C ALA A 124 -20.34 -0.71 -5.41
N LEU A 125 -20.55 -1.98 -5.04
CA LEU A 125 -20.21 -2.52 -3.72
C LEU A 125 -18.73 -2.33 -3.42
N PHE A 126 -17.86 -2.88 -4.26
CA PHE A 126 -16.41 -2.83 -4.00
C PHE A 126 -15.86 -1.41 -4.11
N GLY A 127 -16.39 -0.58 -5.00
CA GLY A 127 -16.03 0.84 -5.09
C GLY A 127 -16.39 1.61 -3.81
N ILE A 128 -17.58 1.38 -3.25
CA ILE A 128 -17.99 2.03 -2.00
C ILE A 128 -17.20 1.46 -0.80
N VAL A 129 -16.91 0.16 -0.75
CA VAL A 129 -16.03 -0.42 0.29
C VAL A 129 -14.67 0.27 0.29
N SER A 130 -14.09 0.48 -0.89
CA SER A 130 -12.80 1.17 -1.07
C SER A 130 -12.86 2.61 -0.55
N LEU A 131 -13.88 3.39 -0.95
CA LEU A 131 -14.06 4.77 -0.49
C LEU A 131 -14.31 4.89 1.02
N ILE A 132 -15.20 4.07 1.58
CA ILE A 132 -15.49 4.08 3.01
C ILE A 132 -14.23 3.69 3.81
N SER A 133 -13.46 2.71 3.31
CA SER A 133 -12.19 2.32 3.92
C SER A 133 -11.16 3.45 3.89
N LEU A 134 -11.08 4.24 2.80
CA LEU A 134 -10.24 5.44 2.73
C LEU A 134 -10.66 6.51 3.76
N SER A 135 -11.97 6.69 3.95
CA SER A 135 -12.49 7.62 4.97
C SER A 135 -12.14 7.18 6.38
N ILE A 136 -12.30 5.88 6.69
CA ILE A 136 -11.90 5.29 7.98
C ILE A 136 -10.39 5.41 8.19
N LEU A 137 -9.57 5.13 7.16
CA LEU A 137 -8.12 5.27 7.21
C LEU A 137 -7.73 6.71 7.57
N SER A 138 -8.41 7.69 6.97
CA SER A 138 -8.21 9.12 7.24
C SER A 138 -8.50 9.47 8.69
N TYR A 139 -9.61 8.93 9.23
CA TYR A 139 -9.99 9.10 10.63
C TYR A 139 -8.97 8.46 11.59
N GLU A 140 -8.53 7.22 11.33
CA GLU A 140 -7.55 6.54 12.18
C GLU A 140 -6.20 7.25 12.20
N ARG A 141 -5.78 7.80 11.06
CA ARG A 141 -4.58 8.65 10.98
C ARG A 141 -4.75 9.92 11.80
N TYR A 142 -5.89 10.60 11.66
CA TYR A 142 -6.21 11.80 12.46
C TYR A 142 -6.16 11.53 13.97
N VAL A 143 -6.78 10.44 14.42
CA VAL A 143 -6.77 10.07 15.85
C VAL A 143 -5.35 9.74 16.32
N THR A 144 -4.60 8.98 15.53
CA THR A 144 -3.23 8.58 15.88
C THR A 144 -2.30 9.79 16.02
N VAL A 145 -2.34 10.72 15.05
CA VAL A 145 -1.49 11.92 15.03
C VAL A 145 -1.83 12.89 16.16
N LEU A 146 -3.11 13.19 16.38
CA LEU A 146 -3.51 14.19 17.38
C LEU A 146 -3.52 13.67 18.81
N ARG A 147 -3.89 12.41 19.02
CA ARG A 147 -4.01 11.84 20.37
C ARG A 147 -2.72 11.16 20.83
N ARG A 148 -1.63 11.21 20.04
CA ARG A 148 -0.34 10.55 20.30
C ARG A 148 -0.52 9.16 20.93
N ARG A 149 -1.37 8.31 20.34
CA ARG A 149 -1.60 6.96 20.88
C ARG A 149 -0.32 6.14 20.68
N MET A 150 0.48 6.03 21.74
CA MET A 150 1.78 5.34 21.71
C MET A 150 1.69 3.83 21.94
N LYS A 151 0.54 3.31 22.41
CA LYS A 151 0.38 1.86 22.68
C LYS A 151 -0.66 1.22 21.74
N VAL A 152 -0.17 0.33 20.86
CA VAL A 152 -0.99 -0.59 20.08
C VAL A 152 -1.31 -1.79 20.97
N ASN A 153 -2.59 -1.99 21.27
CA ASN A 153 -3.07 -3.12 22.09
C ASN A 153 -3.98 -4.03 21.26
N VAL A 154 -4.33 -5.22 21.79
CA VAL A 154 -5.28 -6.16 21.14
C VAL A 154 -6.61 -5.49 20.77
N SER A 155 -7.10 -4.58 21.62
CA SER A 155 -8.29 -3.77 21.34
C SER A 155 -8.19 -2.92 20.06
N SER A 156 -6.97 -2.53 19.64
CA SER A 156 -6.76 -1.81 18.39
C SER A 156 -7.01 -2.68 17.15
N TYR A 157 -6.67 -3.97 17.20
CA TYR A 157 -6.96 -4.91 16.11
C TYR A 157 -8.45 -5.21 16.00
N GLN A 158 -9.12 -5.46 17.13
CA GLN A 158 -10.58 -5.66 17.17
C GLN A 158 -11.32 -4.47 16.58
N LYS A 159 -10.88 -3.25 16.91
CA LYS A 159 -11.42 -2.01 16.34
C LYS A 159 -11.24 -1.95 14.81
N SER A 160 -10.07 -2.28 14.29
CA SER A 160 -9.85 -2.33 12.84
C SER A 160 -10.70 -3.39 12.14
N CYS A 161 -10.85 -4.59 12.72
CA CYS A 161 -11.74 -5.61 12.18
C CYS A 161 -13.20 -5.14 12.16
N LEU A 162 -13.65 -4.45 13.23
CA LEU A 162 -14.99 -3.87 13.29
C LEU A 162 -15.19 -2.80 12.21
N PHE A 163 -14.19 -1.94 11.97
CA PHE A 163 -14.25 -0.97 10.89
C PHE A 163 -14.30 -1.60 9.50
N ILE A 164 -13.51 -2.65 9.28
CA ILE A 164 -13.56 -3.42 8.03
C ILE A 164 -14.95 -4.00 7.85
N ALA A 165 -15.46 -4.78 8.82
CA ALA A 165 -16.80 -5.35 8.75
C ALA A 165 -17.88 -4.28 8.55
N GLY A 166 -17.79 -3.16 9.27
CA GLY A 166 -18.68 -2.01 9.13
C GLY A 166 -18.65 -1.40 7.73
N SER A 167 -17.47 -1.29 7.09
CA SER A 167 -17.36 -0.79 5.71
C SER A 167 -18.09 -1.70 4.71
N TRP A 168 -18.02 -3.01 4.89
CA TRP A 168 -18.72 -3.99 4.05
C TRP A 168 -20.23 -3.93 4.24
N PHE A 169 -20.71 -3.94 5.48
CA PHE A 169 -22.14 -3.84 5.78
C PHE A 169 -22.74 -2.51 5.30
N TYR A 170 -22.02 -1.40 5.53
CA TYR A 170 -22.44 -0.09 5.05
C TYR A 170 -22.55 -0.04 3.53
N SER A 171 -21.56 -0.59 2.83
CA SER A 171 -21.54 -0.60 1.36
C SER A 171 -22.63 -1.52 0.80
N LEU A 172 -22.87 -2.67 1.42
CA LEU A 172 -24.00 -3.56 1.07
C LEU A 172 -25.34 -2.87 1.26
N PHE A 173 -25.54 -2.20 2.40
CA PHE A 173 -26.78 -1.49 2.70
C PHE A 173 -27.14 -0.48 1.60
N TRP A 174 -26.15 0.24 1.05
CA TRP A 174 -26.39 1.22 -0.01
C TRP A 174 -26.41 0.66 -1.42
N THR A 175 -25.90 -0.54 -1.68
CA THR A 175 -25.82 -1.13 -3.04
C THR A 175 -26.83 -2.22 -3.32
N LEU A 176 -27.43 -2.79 -2.28
CA LEU A 176 -28.54 -3.73 -2.41
C LEU A 176 -29.87 -3.10 -2.88
N PRO A 177 -30.27 -1.87 -2.50
CA PRO A 177 -31.60 -1.34 -2.81
C PRO A 177 -32.00 -1.34 -4.30
N PRO A 178 -31.10 -1.06 -5.27
CA PRO A 178 -31.43 -1.18 -6.70
C PRO A 178 -31.79 -2.59 -7.17
N LEU A 179 -31.42 -3.64 -6.42
CA LEU A 179 -31.84 -5.01 -6.69
C LEU A 179 -33.26 -5.31 -6.20
N PHE A 180 -33.75 -4.52 -5.24
CA PHE A 180 -35.08 -4.67 -4.63
C PHE A 180 -36.08 -3.60 -5.09
N GLY A 181 -35.73 -2.84 -6.13
CA GLY A 181 -36.62 -1.88 -6.76
C GLY A 181 -36.48 -0.43 -6.29
N TRP A 182 -35.58 -0.11 -5.35
CA TRP A 182 -35.22 1.28 -5.07
C TRP A 182 -34.06 1.69 -6.00
N SER A 183 -34.42 2.28 -7.14
CA SER A 183 -33.59 2.40 -8.35
C SER A 183 -33.38 1.08 -9.11
N SER A 184 -32.40 1.03 -10.02
CA SER A 184 -32.05 -0.15 -10.82
C SER A 184 -30.61 -0.06 -11.33
N TYR A 185 -30.00 -1.22 -11.58
CA TYR A 185 -28.76 -1.32 -12.36
C TYR A 185 -29.07 -1.56 -13.83
N GLY A 186 -28.38 -0.85 -14.72
CA GLY A 186 -28.57 -0.97 -16.16
C GLY A 186 -27.33 -0.52 -16.95
N PRO A 187 -27.37 -0.64 -18.29
CA PRO A 187 -26.28 -0.21 -19.15
C PRO A 187 -25.98 1.30 -19.01
N GLU A 188 -24.71 1.66 -19.13
CA GLU A 188 -24.26 3.06 -19.19
C GLU A 188 -23.34 3.31 -20.40
N GLY A 189 -23.17 4.60 -20.76
CA GLY A 189 -22.32 5.04 -21.87
C GLY A 189 -22.63 4.34 -23.20
N PRO A 190 -21.65 3.70 -23.87
CA PRO A 190 -21.86 3.01 -25.14
C PRO A 190 -22.47 1.60 -24.98
N GLY A 191 -23.00 1.25 -23.80
CA GLY A 191 -23.63 -0.05 -23.56
C GLY A 191 -22.64 -1.20 -23.37
N THR A 192 -21.39 -0.91 -22.98
CA THR A 192 -20.35 -1.92 -22.68
C THR A 192 -20.03 -2.04 -21.19
N THR A 193 -20.67 -1.22 -20.36
CA THR A 193 -20.60 -1.25 -18.90
C THR A 193 -22.00 -1.09 -18.32
N CYS A 194 -22.17 -1.50 -17.07
CA CYS A 194 -23.41 -1.32 -16.33
C CYS A 194 -23.18 -0.58 -15.01
N SER A 195 -24.13 0.26 -14.60
CA SER A 195 -24.08 1.03 -13.36
C SER A 195 -25.50 1.34 -12.88
N VAL A 196 -25.63 2.16 -11.85
CA VAL A 196 -26.93 2.70 -11.41
C VAL A 196 -27.56 3.45 -12.60
N ALA A 197 -28.88 3.33 -12.76
CA ALA A 197 -29.62 3.93 -13.86
C ALA A 197 -29.70 5.48 -13.73
N TRP A 198 -28.61 6.17 -14.06
CA TRP A 198 -28.46 7.63 -13.93
C TRP A 198 -29.44 8.44 -14.79
N HIS A 199 -29.97 7.85 -15.87
CA HIS A 199 -30.86 8.52 -16.80
C HIS A 199 -32.34 8.41 -16.42
N SER A 200 -32.70 7.54 -15.47
CA SER A 200 -34.10 7.35 -15.09
C SER A 200 -34.54 8.42 -14.09
N ARG A 201 -35.55 9.20 -14.47
CA ARG A 201 -36.03 10.36 -13.70
C ARG A 201 -37.24 10.08 -12.82
N SER A 202 -37.56 8.82 -12.56
CA SER A 202 -38.62 8.53 -11.61
C SER A 202 -38.21 9.04 -10.21
N PRO A 203 -39.16 9.54 -9.40
CA PRO A 203 -38.86 10.01 -8.04
C PRO A 203 -38.11 8.97 -7.19
N ASN A 204 -38.40 7.69 -7.42
CA ASN A 204 -37.73 6.54 -6.81
C ASN A 204 -36.23 6.43 -7.18
N ASN A 205 -35.87 6.65 -8.45
CA ASN A 205 -34.47 6.64 -8.88
C ASN A 205 -33.72 7.87 -8.36
N ILE A 206 -34.35 9.05 -8.47
CA ILE A 206 -33.75 10.32 -8.03
C ILE A 206 -33.49 10.30 -6.52
N SER A 207 -34.45 9.83 -5.71
CA SER A 207 -34.28 9.76 -4.25
C SER A 207 -33.11 8.85 -3.87
N TYR A 208 -32.99 7.67 -4.50
CA TYR A 208 -31.85 6.78 -4.29
C TYR A 208 -30.53 7.44 -4.67
N ILE A 209 -30.46 8.07 -5.85
CA ILE A 209 -29.24 8.74 -6.33
C ILE A 209 -28.82 9.84 -5.34
N ILE A 210 -29.75 10.67 -4.86
CA ILE A 210 -29.46 11.70 -3.86
C ILE A 210 -28.88 11.07 -2.59
N CYS A 211 -29.51 10.01 -2.06
CA CYS A 211 -29.01 9.30 -0.89
C CYS A 211 -27.61 8.72 -1.14
N LEU A 212 -27.39 8.08 -2.28
CA LEU A 212 -26.10 7.50 -2.66
C LEU A 212 -25.00 8.58 -2.69
N PHE A 213 -25.25 9.74 -3.29
CA PHE A 213 -24.28 10.84 -3.31
C PHE A 213 -24.03 11.43 -1.92
N ILE A 214 -25.05 11.62 -1.09
CA ILE A 214 -24.89 12.18 0.25
C ILE A 214 -24.10 11.22 1.15
N PHE A 215 -24.55 9.98 1.24
CA PHE A 215 -24.04 9.01 2.20
C PHE A 215 -22.79 8.30 1.72
N CYS A 216 -22.71 7.96 0.43
CA CYS A 216 -21.57 7.22 -0.10
C CYS A 216 -20.50 8.11 -0.75
N LEU A 217 -20.72 9.41 -0.96
CA LEU A 217 -19.69 10.31 -1.49
C LEU A 217 -19.42 11.52 -0.60
N ILE A 218 -20.40 12.40 -0.39
CA ILE A 218 -20.21 13.68 0.32
C ILE A 218 -19.76 13.46 1.76
N LEU A 219 -20.46 12.62 2.52
CA LEU A 219 -20.13 12.36 3.92
C LEU A 219 -18.71 11.76 4.10
N PRO A 220 -18.30 10.71 3.35
CA PRO A 220 -16.93 10.21 3.38
C PRO A 220 -15.89 11.27 3.01
N LEU A 221 -16.15 12.08 1.98
CA LEU A 221 -15.26 13.16 1.56
C LEU A 221 -15.10 14.24 2.63
N LEU A 222 -16.20 14.68 3.25
CA LEU A 222 -16.18 15.66 4.33
C LEU A 222 -15.39 15.14 5.54
N THR A 223 -15.55 13.87 5.91
CA THR A 223 -14.75 13.24 6.96
C THR A 223 -13.27 13.27 6.61
N MET A 224 -12.88 12.94 5.38
CA MET A 224 -11.48 13.01 4.94
C MET A 224 -10.93 14.43 5.00
N ILE A 225 -11.65 15.41 4.43
CA ILE A 225 -11.27 16.82 4.44
C ILE A 225 -11.12 17.36 5.87
N TYR A 226 -12.07 17.03 6.77
CA TYR A 226 -12.02 17.43 8.17
C TYR A 226 -10.80 16.85 8.89
N CYS A 227 -10.60 15.53 8.79
CA CYS A 227 -9.51 14.82 9.45
C CYS A 227 -8.16 15.39 9.02
N TYR A 228 -7.95 15.54 7.72
CA TYR A 228 -6.69 16.04 7.18
C TYR A 228 -6.50 17.54 7.38
N GLY A 229 -7.56 18.35 7.26
CA GLY A 229 -7.49 19.77 7.60
C GLY A 229 -7.03 20.02 9.03
N LYS A 230 -7.44 19.17 9.98
CA LYS A 230 -6.96 19.22 11.37
C LYS A 230 -5.51 18.73 11.52
N ILE A 231 -5.11 17.66 10.81
CA ILE A 231 -3.73 17.19 10.81
C ILE A 231 -2.78 18.28 10.28
N VAL A 232 -3.11 18.92 9.14
CA VAL A 232 -2.32 20.02 8.57
C VAL A 232 -2.18 21.17 9.56
N LYS A 233 -3.28 21.56 10.22
CA LYS A 233 -3.27 22.64 11.23
C LYS A 233 -2.36 22.28 12.41
N ALA A 234 -2.43 21.05 12.92
CA ALA A 234 -1.58 20.60 14.01
C ALA A 234 -0.09 20.60 13.62
N ILE A 235 0.24 20.12 12.42
CA ILE A 235 1.63 20.14 11.92
C ILE A 235 2.13 21.57 11.75
N LYS A 236 1.33 22.48 11.16
CA LYS A 236 1.72 23.90 10.99
C LYS A 236 1.93 24.63 12.31
N MET A 237 1.14 24.30 13.34
CA MET A 237 1.30 24.89 14.69
C MET A 237 2.63 24.46 15.34
N VAL A 238 3.03 23.21 15.14
CA VAL A 238 4.27 22.64 15.71
C VAL A 238 5.52 23.03 14.90
N SER A 239 5.39 23.20 13.57
CA SER A 239 6.46 23.62 12.65
C SER A 239 7.03 25.02 12.92
N ARG A 240 6.36 25.85 13.72
CA ARG A 240 6.86 27.19 14.09
C ARG A 240 8.04 27.17 15.06
N PHE A 241 8.40 26.02 15.64
CA PHE A 241 9.41 25.88 16.69
C PHE A 241 10.60 24.96 16.33
N ASN A 242 11.11 25.04 15.10
CA ASN A 242 12.15 24.17 14.49
C ASN A 242 11.68 22.74 14.15
N MET A 243 12.01 22.30 12.91
CA MET A 243 11.59 21.01 12.36
C MET A 243 12.48 19.84 12.77
N THR A 244 11.96 18.91 13.57
CA THR A 244 12.65 17.66 13.95
C THR A 244 12.50 16.56 12.89
N THR A 245 13.35 15.53 12.91
CA THR A 245 13.29 14.35 12.01
C THR A 245 11.94 13.61 12.09
N VAL A 246 11.35 13.52 13.28
CA VAL A 246 9.98 13.01 13.51
C VAL A 246 8.94 13.85 12.75
N GLN A 247 9.09 15.18 12.73
CA GLN A 247 8.18 16.07 12.01
C GLN A 247 8.34 16.00 10.49
N LYS A 248 9.55 15.68 9.98
CA LYS A 248 9.75 15.35 8.54
C LYS A 248 9.01 14.06 8.17
N ARG A 249 8.99 13.06 9.06
CA ARG A 249 8.22 11.81 8.88
C ARG A 249 6.71 12.06 8.89
N GLU A 250 6.21 12.87 9.83
CA GLU A 250 4.78 13.27 9.88
C GLU A 250 4.36 14.14 8.67
N ARG A 251 5.23 15.05 8.20
CA ARG A 251 4.99 15.85 6.98
C ARG A 251 4.95 14.98 5.72
N HIS A 252 5.82 13.97 5.64
CA HIS A 252 5.73 12.95 4.60
C HIS A 252 4.37 12.24 4.70
N ILE A 253 3.99 11.78 5.90
CA ILE A 253 2.69 11.11 6.12
C ILE A 253 1.51 11.96 5.66
N LEU A 254 1.54 13.27 5.93
CA LEU A 254 0.56 14.23 5.45
C LEU A 254 0.56 14.41 3.93
N PHE A 255 1.73 14.56 3.30
CA PHE A 255 1.85 14.75 1.85
C PHE A 255 1.27 13.56 1.08
N MET A 256 1.58 12.36 1.56
CA MET A 256 1.06 11.10 1.06
C MET A 256 -0.47 10.99 1.16
N VAL A 257 -1.00 11.40 2.29
CA VAL A 257 -2.42 11.39 2.56
C VAL A 257 -3.19 12.37 1.66
N VAL A 258 -2.64 13.57 1.45
CA VAL A 258 -3.22 14.58 0.57
C VAL A 258 -3.19 14.07 -0.87
N SER A 259 -2.10 13.40 -1.28
CA SER A 259 -2.02 12.81 -2.61
C SER A 259 -3.05 11.69 -2.81
N MET A 260 -3.34 10.84 -1.81
CA MET A 260 -4.42 9.83 -1.91
C MET A 260 -5.79 10.45 -2.11
N VAL A 261 -6.15 11.47 -1.33
CA VAL A 261 -7.45 12.14 -1.47
C VAL A 261 -7.55 12.87 -2.81
N THR A 262 -6.49 13.57 -3.21
CA THR A 262 -6.43 14.25 -4.51
C THR A 262 -6.56 13.25 -5.65
N CYS A 263 -5.86 12.12 -5.61
CA CYS A 263 -5.97 11.09 -6.64
C CYS A 263 -7.36 10.46 -6.68
N TYR A 264 -7.98 10.17 -5.52
CA TYR A 264 -9.36 9.68 -5.48
C TYR A 264 -10.33 10.67 -6.11
N LEU A 265 -10.25 11.95 -5.73
CA LEU A 265 -11.09 13.02 -6.29
C LEU A 265 -10.87 13.18 -7.79
N LEU A 266 -9.63 13.16 -8.26
CA LEU A 266 -9.32 13.25 -9.70
C LEU A 266 -9.90 12.08 -10.50
N CYS A 267 -9.90 10.88 -9.93
CA CYS A 267 -10.44 9.69 -10.61
C CYS A 267 -11.98 9.67 -10.60
N TRP A 268 -12.61 9.98 -9.45
CA TRP A 268 -14.04 9.74 -9.24
C TRP A 268 -14.94 10.96 -9.44
N MET A 269 -14.46 12.19 -9.20
CA MET A 269 -15.29 13.39 -9.34
C MET A 269 -15.81 13.59 -10.77
N PRO A 270 -15.02 13.39 -11.84
CA PRO A 270 -15.54 13.52 -13.20
C PRO A 270 -16.73 12.60 -13.46
N TYR A 271 -16.68 11.36 -12.98
CA TYR A 271 -17.79 10.41 -13.11
C TYR A 271 -19.00 10.86 -12.29
N GLY A 272 -18.80 11.25 -11.03
CA GLY A 272 -19.87 11.75 -10.17
C GLY A 272 -20.59 12.98 -10.77
N ILE A 273 -19.84 13.94 -11.32
CA ILE A 273 -20.39 15.12 -11.98
C ILE A 273 -21.23 14.72 -13.20
N VAL A 274 -20.71 13.85 -14.07
CA VAL A 274 -21.45 13.39 -15.25
C VAL A 274 -22.71 12.60 -14.87
N SER A 275 -22.66 11.77 -13.81
CA SER A 275 -23.84 11.06 -13.30
C SER A 275 -24.90 12.03 -12.74
N LEU A 276 -24.49 13.11 -12.05
CA LEU A 276 -25.42 14.16 -11.61
C LEU A 276 -26.02 14.93 -12.80
N ILE A 277 -25.22 15.25 -13.82
CA ILE A 277 -25.72 15.90 -15.04
C ILE A 277 -26.68 14.95 -15.79
N ALA A 278 -26.40 13.66 -15.85
CA ALA A 278 -27.31 12.66 -16.44
C ALA A 278 -28.66 12.62 -15.69
N THR A 279 -28.62 12.73 -14.35
CA THR A 279 -29.79 12.68 -13.48
C THR A 279 -30.62 13.96 -13.55
N PHE A 280 -29.99 15.13 -13.38
CA PHE A 280 -30.65 16.43 -13.19
C PHE A 280 -30.59 17.36 -14.41
N GLY A 281 -29.69 17.13 -15.37
CA GLY A 281 -29.47 17.98 -16.54
C GLY A 281 -30.60 17.91 -17.56
N LYS A 282 -30.40 18.38 -18.80
CA LYS A 282 -31.39 18.15 -19.89
C LYS A 282 -31.12 16.82 -20.59
N PRO A 283 -32.17 16.06 -20.99
CA PRO A 283 -31.99 14.88 -21.83
C PRO A 283 -31.22 15.21 -23.12
N GLY A 284 -30.33 14.32 -23.56
CA GLY A 284 -29.55 14.49 -24.80
C GLY A 284 -28.24 15.27 -24.67
N ILE A 285 -27.89 15.80 -23.50
CA ILE A 285 -26.58 16.49 -23.28
C ILE A 285 -25.41 15.49 -23.19
N ILE A 286 -25.64 14.30 -22.63
CA ILE A 286 -24.59 13.31 -22.38
C ILE A 286 -24.42 12.43 -23.61
N THR A 287 -23.29 12.61 -24.31
CA THR A 287 -22.86 11.70 -25.38
C THR A 287 -22.18 10.46 -24.80
N PRO A 288 -22.11 9.33 -25.54
CA PRO A 288 -21.44 8.12 -25.06
C PRO A 288 -19.98 8.37 -24.65
N THR A 289 -19.27 9.23 -25.36
CA THR A 289 -17.87 9.62 -25.04
C THR A 289 -17.79 10.36 -23.71
N VAL A 290 -18.70 11.31 -23.46
CA VAL A 290 -18.77 12.08 -22.22
C VAL A 290 -19.15 11.19 -21.02
N SER A 291 -19.84 10.07 -21.25
CA SER A 291 -20.15 9.08 -20.21
C SER A 291 -19.01 8.08 -19.95
N ILE A 292 -18.41 7.52 -21.01
CA ILE A 292 -17.43 6.44 -20.86
C ILE A 292 -16.06 6.91 -20.38
N VAL A 293 -15.59 8.09 -20.79
CA VAL A 293 -14.27 8.60 -20.41
C VAL A 293 -14.16 8.77 -18.88
N PRO A 294 -15.12 9.45 -18.20
CA PRO A 294 -15.13 9.52 -16.75
C PRO A 294 -15.32 8.17 -16.06
N SER A 295 -16.13 7.26 -16.62
CA SER A 295 -16.32 5.91 -16.08
C SER A 295 -15.02 5.10 -16.10
N VAL A 296 -14.26 5.16 -17.21
CA VAL A 296 -12.94 4.53 -17.32
C VAL A 296 -11.95 5.19 -16.36
N LEU A 297 -11.95 6.52 -16.24
CA LEU A 297 -11.10 7.26 -15.31
C LEU A 297 -11.37 6.85 -13.85
N ALA A 298 -12.63 6.71 -13.44
CA ALA A 298 -12.99 6.21 -12.11
C ALA A 298 -12.40 4.81 -11.86
N LYS A 299 -12.41 3.92 -12.87
CA LYS A 299 -11.81 2.58 -12.77
C LYS A 299 -10.28 2.59 -12.64
N THR A 300 -9.59 3.61 -13.14
CA THR A 300 -8.12 3.72 -12.96
C THR A 300 -7.71 3.87 -11.49
N SER A 301 -8.62 4.34 -10.63
CA SER A 301 -8.34 4.46 -9.18
C SER A 301 -7.86 3.15 -8.54
N THR A 302 -8.31 2.00 -9.06
CA THR A 302 -7.97 0.65 -8.57
C THR A 302 -6.48 0.33 -8.59
N PHE A 303 -5.69 0.93 -9.49
CA PHE A 303 -4.23 0.75 -9.51
C PHE A 303 -3.46 1.97 -9.01
N VAL A 304 -4.11 3.14 -8.90
CA VAL A 304 -3.50 4.35 -8.32
C VAL A 304 -3.46 4.24 -6.79
N ASN A 305 -4.50 3.68 -6.16
CA ASN A 305 -4.57 3.54 -4.71
C ASN A 305 -3.39 2.71 -4.14
N PRO A 306 -3.01 1.55 -4.70
CA PRO A 306 -1.90 0.74 -4.18
C PRO A 306 -0.53 1.35 -4.46
N VAL A 307 -0.32 1.98 -5.62
CA VAL A 307 0.93 2.68 -5.95
C VAL A 307 1.18 3.80 -4.95
N LEU A 308 0.12 4.53 -4.61
CA LEU A 308 0.15 5.42 -3.46
C LEU A 308 0.44 4.57 -2.22
N CYS A 309 -0.41 3.68 -1.74
CA CYS A 309 -0.17 2.89 -0.51
C CYS A 309 1.25 2.26 -0.32
N VAL A 310 1.94 1.86 -1.39
CA VAL A 310 3.34 1.35 -1.38
C VAL A 310 4.36 2.48 -1.19
N LEU A 311 4.32 3.54 -2.00
CA LEU A 311 5.12 4.78 -1.79
C LEU A 311 4.75 5.48 -0.46
N LEU A 312 3.52 5.20 -0.08
CA LEU A 312 2.73 5.38 1.13
C LEU A 312 3.31 4.97 2.48
N ASN A 313 4.09 3.91 2.48
CA ASN A 313 4.38 3.24 3.73
C ASN A 313 5.88 3.11 3.86
N LYS A 314 6.51 4.11 4.49
CA LYS A 314 7.94 4.07 4.83
C LYS A 314 8.32 2.80 5.58
N GLN A 315 7.40 2.19 6.34
CA GLN A 315 7.65 0.92 7.01
C GLN A 315 7.71 -0.25 6.01
N LEU A 316 6.92 -0.19 4.94
CA LEU A 316 6.94 -1.16 3.83
C LEU A 316 8.16 -0.94 2.93
N GLU A 317 8.54 0.32 2.68
CA GLU A 317 9.79 0.69 1.99
C GLU A 317 11.02 0.22 2.76
N GLN A 318 11.06 0.44 4.09
CA GLN A 318 12.14 -0.02 4.96
C GLN A 318 12.22 -1.55 5.05
N GLU A 319 11.10 -2.24 5.17
CA GLU A 319 11.08 -3.72 5.20
C GLU A 319 11.42 -4.30 3.83
N LEU A 320 11.01 -3.66 2.73
CA LEU A 320 11.37 -4.07 1.37
C LEU A 320 12.86 -3.83 1.12
N SER A 321 13.42 -2.69 1.55
CA SER A 321 14.86 -2.42 1.44
C SER A 321 15.66 -3.41 2.29
N LEU A 322 15.21 -3.69 3.52
CA LEU A 322 15.85 -4.69 4.39
C LEU A 322 15.75 -6.10 3.80
N HIS A 323 14.65 -6.43 3.12
CA HIS A 323 14.48 -7.69 2.42
C HIS A 323 15.36 -7.78 1.17
N GLU A 324 15.51 -6.69 0.43
CA GLU A 324 16.47 -6.61 -0.68
C GLU A 324 17.90 -6.77 -0.17
N ASP A 325 18.28 -6.10 0.91
CA ASP A 325 19.57 -6.26 1.57
C ASP A 325 19.78 -7.72 2.02
N TYR A 326 18.77 -8.35 2.63
CA TYR A 326 18.81 -9.75 3.03
C TYR A 326 18.94 -10.71 1.83
N LEU A 327 18.15 -10.51 0.77
CA LEU A 327 18.21 -11.33 -0.46
C LEU A 327 19.53 -11.13 -1.20
N PHE A 328 20.04 -9.90 -1.20
CA PHE A 328 21.31 -9.50 -1.78
C PHE A 328 22.46 -10.17 -1.04
N LEU A 329 22.48 -10.12 0.31
CA LEU A 329 23.43 -10.86 1.15
C LEU A 329 23.33 -12.38 0.92
N ARG A 330 22.12 -12.92 0.73
CA ARG A 330 21.91 -14.35 0.41
C ARG A 330 22.40 -14.73 -1.00
N ARG A 331 22.34 -13.82 -1.99
CA ARG A 331 22.91 -14.02 -3.33
C ARG A 331 24.44 -14.02 -3.27
N ILE A 332 25.05 -13.10 -2.51
CA ILE A 332 26.49 -13.12 -2.21
C ILE A 332 26.89 -14.44 -1.54
N GLN A 333 26.12 -14.91 -0.55
CA GLN A 333 26.35 -16.20 0.12
C GLN A 333 26.33 -17.40 -0.85
N LYS A 334 25.41 -17.41 -1.83
CA LYS A 334 25.36 -18.47 -2.85
C LYS A 334 26.58 -18.43 -3.77
N CYS A 335 27.07 -17.24 -4.10
CA CYS A 335 28.25 -17.06 -4.94
C CYS A 335 29.58 -17.45 -4.28
N ARG A 336 29.62 -17.54 -2.94
CA ARG A 336 30.86 -17.86 -2.20
C ARG A 336 30.91 -19.30 -1.63
N LYS A 337 29.86 -20.11 -1.79
CA LYS A 337 29.90 -21.54 -1.44
C LYS A 337 30.69 -22.32 -2.50
N PRO A 338 31.54 -23.30 -2.10
CA PRO A 338 32.34 -24.09 -3.04
C PRO A 338 31.52 -24.93 -4.02
N GLU A 339 30.24 -25.19 -3.74
CA GLU A 339 29.31 -25.94 -4.59
C GLU A 339 28.48 -25.05 -5.56
N GLY A 340 28.65 -23.72 -5.53
CA GLY A 340 27.85 -22.76 -6.28
C GLY A 340 28.26 -22.54 -7.74
N ALA A 341 29.34 -23.17 -8.21
CA ALA A 341 29.86 -22.97 -9.57
C ALA A 341 28.95 -23.51 -10.69
N GLY A 342 27.82 -24.17 -10.36
CA GLY A 342 26.95 -24.86 -11.32
C GLY A 342 25.57 -24.25 -11.61
N SER A 343 25.16 -23.14 -10.98
CA SER A 343 23.85 -22.54 -11.31
C SER A 343 24.00 -21.46 -12.40
N SER A 344 23.63 -21.81 -13.64
CA SER A 344 23.84 -21.05 -14.89
C SER A 344 23.15 -19.68 -15.01
N LEU A 345 22.70 -19.06 -13.92
CA LEU A 345 21.88 -17.84 -13.97
C LEU A 345 22.37 -16.69 -13.07
N LEU A 346 23.44 -16.88 -12.27
CA LEU A 346 24.03 -15.80 -11.46
C LEU A 346 25.47 -15.51 -11.92
N ASP A 347 25.73 -14.28 -12.39
CA ASP A 347 27.09 -13.79 -12.58
C ASP A 347 27.70 -13.38 -11.24
N CYS A 348 28.30 -14.36 -10.57
CA CYS A 348 28.93 -14.17 -9.27
C CYS A 348 30.17 -13.27 -9.32
N LYS A 349 30.80 -13.11 -10.49
CA LYS A 349 32.01 -12.29 -10.65
C LYS A 349 31.66 -10.81 -10.66
N GLU A 350 30.58 -10.43 -11.35
CA GLU A 350 30.10 -9.04 -11.33
C GLU A 350 29.54 -8.63 -9.96
N ILE A 351 28.81 -9.53 -9.28
CA ILE A 351 28.22 -9.26 -7.96
C ILE A 351 29.29 -9.02 -6.89
N ILE A 352 30.39 -9.79 -6.91
CA ILE A 352 31.48 -9.67 -5.93
C ILE A 352 32.33 -8.42 -6.20
N ASN A 353 32.67 -8.14 -7.47
CA ASN A 353 33.51 -7.00 -7.83
C ASN A 353 32.88 -5.64 -7.49
N ARG A 354 31.54 -5.51 -7.56
CA ARG A 354 30.85 -4.25 -7.20
C ARG A 354 30.98 -3.85 -5.71
N PHE A 355 31.39 -4.76 -4.82
CA PHE A 355 31.34 -4.54 -3.37
C PHE A 355 32.68 -4.75 -2.65
N GLN A 356 33.75 -4.95 -3.41
CA GLN A 356 35.11 -5.10 -2.86
C GLN A 356 35.54 -3.85 -2.06
N ASP A 357 35.04 -2.67 -2.45
CA ASP A 357 35.30 -1.39 -1.77
C ASP A 357 34.58 -1.22 -0.42
N LEU A 358 33.54 -2.00 -0.14
CA LEU A 358 32.76 -1.92 1.11
C LEU A 358 33.20 -2.94 2.16
N LEU A 359 34.02 -3.92 1.78
CA LEU A 359 34.38 -5.05 2.64
C LEU A 359 35.71 -4.89 3.37
N VAL A 360 36.50 -3.84 3.10
CA VAL A 360 37.75 -3.60 3.82
C VAL A 360 38.01 -2.09 3.93
N LYS A 361 37.55 -1.49 5.02
CA LYS A 361 38.25 -0.41 5.69
C LYS A 361 38.10 -0.66 7.18
N ASP A 362 39.12 -1.26 7.80
CA ASP A 362 39.29 -1.14 9.24
C ASP A 362 39.27 0.36 9.56
N PRO A 363 38.33 0.87 10.37
CA PRO A 363 38.42 2.26 10.80
C PRO A 363 39.70 2.40 11.62
N GLU A 364 40.55 3.36 11.25
CA GLU A 364 41.66 3.82 12.10
C GLU A 364 41.05 4.43 13.37
N VAL A 365 40.85 3.60 14.39
CA VAL A 365 40.41 4.05 15.72
C VAL A 365 41.64 4.59 16.44
N SER A 366 41.66 5.91 16.69
CA SER A 366 42.72 6.54 17.46
C SER A 366 42.75 5.97 18.89
N LYS A 367 43.96 5.76 19.42
CA LYS A 367 44.19 5.18 20.75
C LYS A 367 43.69 6.05 21.92
N ASP A 368 43.20 7.26 21.65
CA ASP A 368 42.78 8.22 22.68
C ASP A 368 41.31 8.10 23.12
N ASP A 369 40.49 7.32 22.42
CA ASP A 369 39.07 7.12 22.78
C ASP A 369 38.86 6.07 23.90
N ALA A 370 39.91 5.44 24.43
CA ALA A 370 39.86 4.29 25.34
C ALA A 370 39.60 4.62 26.82
N LYS A 371 39.24 5.86 27.17
CA LYS A 371 38.91 6.26 28.54
C LYS A 371 37.59 7.02 28.59
N PHE A 372 36.48 6.31 28.41
CA PHE A 372 35.17 6.79 28.87
C PHE A 372 34.58 5.78 29.85
N GLU A 373 34.17 6.27 31.02
CA GLU A 373 33.63 5.45 32.11
C GLU A 373 32.48 4.54 31.62
N MET A 374 32.51 3.30 32.12
CA MET A 374 31.66 2.19 31.72
C MET A 374 30.20 2.40 32.19
N GLN A 375 29.45 3.29 31.53
CA GLN A 375 28.06 3.59 31.89
C GLN A 375 27.04 2.69 31.16
N LYS A 376 26.71 1.57 31.82
CA LYS A 376 25.49 0.73 31.69
C LYS A 376 25.16 0.13 30.29
N VAL A 377 25.38 -1.19 30.17
CA VAL A 377 24.92 -2.03 29.05
C VAL A 377 23.42 -1.89 28.83
N LEU A 378 23.02 -1.50 27.63
CA LEU A 378 21.61 -1.38 27.26
C LEU A 378 20.88 -2.72 27.31
N GLN A 379 19.67 -2.70 27.84
CA GLN A 379 18.79 -3.86 27.87
C GLN A 379 17.84 -3.80 26.67
N TRP A 380 17.72 -4.93 25.96
CA TRP A 380 16.90 -5.04 24.75
C TRP A 380 15.70 -5.94 25.05
N GLN A 381 14.52 -5.56 24.56
CA GLN A 381 13.45 -6.54 24.47
C GLN A 381 13.83 -7.57 23.39
N LYS A 382 13.55 -8.85 23.65
CA LYS A 382 13.71 -9.93 22.67
C LYS A 382 12.71 -9.70 21.53
N THR A 383 13.05 -8.83 20.59
CA THR A 383 12.23 -8.59 19.41
C THR A 383 12.46 -9.72 18.41
N GLY A 384 11.44 -10.03 17.59
CA GLY A 384 11.55 -11.01 16.50
C GLY A 384 12.54 -10.63 15.40
N TYR A 385 13.24 -9.50 15.53
CA TYR A 385 14.25 -8.99 14.61
C TYR A 385 15.64 -9.55 14.89
N ALA A 386 15.91 -10.12 16.07
CA ALA A 386 17.11 -10.92 16.26
C ALA A 386 16.78 -12.36 15.87
N PRO A 387 17.41 -12.96 14.84
CA PRO A 387 17.26 -14.39 14.61
C PRO A 387 17.91 -15.11 15.80
N MET A 388 17.11 -15.42 16.82
CA MET A 388 17.42 -16.37 17.88
C MET A 388 17.52 -17.75 17.21
N SER A 389 18.64 -17.96 16.53
CA SER A 389 19.05 -19.27 16.03
C SER A 389 19.86 -19.99 17.12
N ASN A 390 20.03 -21.30 17.00
CA ASN A 390 20.87 -22.12 17.90
C ASN A 390 22.36 -21.68 17.93
N LEU A 391 22.74 -20.61 17.23
CA LEU A 391 24.10 -20.10 17.07
C LEU A 391 24.38 -18.87 17.96
N ILE A 392 23.38 -18.31 18.64
CA ILE A 392 23.49 -17.06 19.42
C ILE A 392 22.72 -17.21 20.73
N SER A 393 23.34 -16.90 21.88
CA SER A 393 22.67 -16.89 23.19
C SER A 393 22.57 -15.47 23.76
N TYR A 394 21.43 -15.16 24.37
CA TYR A 394 21.13 -13.84 24.93
C TYR A 394 21.12 -13.87 26.46
N LYS A 395 21.94 -13.02 27.11
CA LYS A 395 21.92 -12.85 28.56
C LYS A 395 22.22 -11.39 28.94
N GLY A 396 21.26 -10.74 29.62
CA GLY A 396 21.46 -9.41 30.22
C GLY A 396 21.83 -8.29 29.23
N GLY A 397 21.25 -8.29 28.03
CA GLY A 397 21.51 -7.26 27.00
C GLY A 397 22.69 -7.56 26.08
N LYS A 398 23.38 -8.69 26.28
CA LYS A 398 24.53 -9.13 25.48
C LYS A 398 24.18 -10.31 24.57
N LEU A 399 24.78 -10.33 23.38
CA LEU A 399 24.67 -11.42 22.41
C LEU A 399 25.97 -12.21 22.39
N LYS A 400 25.91 -13.49 22.73
CA LYS A 400 27.06 -14.40 22.74
C LYS A 400 27.06 -15.28 21.50
N VAL A 401 28.22 -15.41 20.88
CA VAL A 401 28.46 -16.24 19.70
C VAL A 401 28.72 -17.69 20.13
N GLU A 402 27.87 -18.63 19.69
CA GLU A 402 28.02 -20.05 20.02
C GLU A 402 28.85 -20.83 18.98
N LYS A 403 29.05 -20.26 17.78
CA LYS A 403 29.84 -20.87 16.70
C LYS A 403 30.65 -19.81 15.95
N GLU A 404 31.97 -19.99 15.88
CA GLU A 404 32.88 -19.07 15.17
C GLU A 404 32.49 -18.85 13.70
N GLY A 405 32.66 -17.64 13.20
CA GLY A 405 32.38 -17.31 11.81
C GLY A 405 32.31 -15.80 11.59
N LEU A 406 31.95 -15.41 10.37
CA LEU A 406 31.73 -14.01 10.04
C LEU A 406 30.29 -13.64 10.41
N TYR A 407 30.08 -12.52 11.10
CA TYR A 407 28.78 -12.05 11.55
C TYR A 407 28.52 -10.64 11.05
N TYR A 408 27.30 -10.36 10.61
CA TYR A 408 26.83 -8.99 10.45
C TYR A 408 26.14 -8.55 11.74
N ILE A 409 26.60 -7.45 12.30
CA ILE A 409 26.10 -6.87 13.55
C ILE A 409 25.39 -5.58 13.20
N TYR A 410 24.20 -5.36 13.74
CA TYR A 410 23.45 -4.13 13.53
C TYR A 410 22.73 -3.66 14.79
N SER A 411 22.61 -2.34 14.92
CA SER A 411 21.91 -1.68 16.02
C SER A 411 21.19 -0.43 15.51
N GLN A 412 19.99 -0.21 16.01
CA GLN A 412 19.33 1.09 15.95
C GLN A 412 19.03 1.50 17.39
N VAL A 413 19.47 2.69 17.78
CA VAL A 413 19.18 3.25 19.11
C VAL A 413 18.43 4.54 18.94
N SER A 414 17.19 4.58 19.43
CA SER A 414 16.42 5.82 19.49
C SER A 414 16.58 6.49 20.85
N PHE A 415 16.79 7.80 20.87
CA PHE A 415 17.05 8.57 22.10
C PHE A 415 16.43 9.97 22.07
N CYS A 416 16.49 10.63 23.21
CA CYS A 416 15.74 11.83 23.56
C CYS A 416 16.64 12.87 24.23
N THR A 417 17.04 13.91 23.50
CA THR A 417 17.86 15.01 24.03
C THR A 417 16.97 16.13 24.59
N LYS A 418 17.15 16.53 25.85
CA LYS A 418 16.31 17.56 26.51
C LYS A 418 16.99 18.92 26.75
N THR A 419 18.28 19.12 26.44
CA THR A 419 19.03 20.37 26.68
C THR A 419 20.31 20.48 25.83
N ALA A 420 20.84 21.69 25.61
CA ALA A 420 22.11 21.99 24.90
C ALA A 420 23.15 22.65 25.85
N PRO A 421 24.46 22.75 25.53
CA PRO A 421 25.33 21.87 24.76
C PRO A 421 26.09 20.92 25.73
N GLY A 422 25.69 19.66 25.78
CA GLY A 422 26.48 18.58 26.39
C GLY A 422 27.24 17.80 25.31
N ALA A 423 28.16 16.92 25.73
CA ALA A 423 28.87 16.01 24.83
C ALA A 423 27.90 15.26 23.88
N PRO A 424 28.31 14.95 22.63
CA PRO A 424 27.44 14.32 21.64
C PRO A 424 26.91 12.97 22.13
N PHE A 425 25.64 12.68 21.83
CA PHE A 425 25.07 11.38 22.14
C PHE A 425 25.76 10.33 21.24
N THR A 426 26.52 9.44 21.86
CA THR A 426 27.33 8.46 21.14
C THR A 426 26.83 7.06 21.44
N VAL A 427 26.63 6.27 20.38
CA VAL A 427 26.33 4.85 20.44
C VAL A 427 27.59 4.08 20.09
N PHE A 428 27.89 3.06 20.88
CA PHE A 428 29.04 2.19 20.71
C PHE A 428 28.60 0.73 20.62
N ILE A 429 29.28 -0.05 19.78
CA ILE A 429 29.18 -1.50 19.77
C ILE A 429 30.53 -2.04 20.21
N TYR A 430 30.53 -2.83 21.28
CA TYR A 430 31.73 -3.41 21.86
C TYR A 430 31.73 -4.93 21.72
N LEU A 431 32.93 -5.47 21.56
CA LEU A 431 33.27 -6.88 21.70
C LEU A 431 33.93 -7.08 23.06
N ASN A 432 33.27 -7.83 23.94
CA ASN A 432 33.83 -8.25 25.22
C ASN A 432 34.71 -9.48 25.02
N LEU A 433 35.99 -9.32 25.38
CA LEU A 433 37.00 -10.37 25.37
C LEU A 433 37.26 -10.76 26.84
N PRO A 434 37.06 -12.02 27.25
CA PRO A 434 37.14 -12.42 28.66
C PRO A 434 38.46 -12.12 29.38
N SER A 435 39.54 -11.85 28.63
CA SER A 435 40.91 -11.68 29.12
C SER A 435 41.56 -10.36 28.70
N GLU A 436 40.84 -9.49 27.98
CA GLU A 436 41.35 -8.22 27.43
C GLU A 436 40.35 -7.08 27.68
N SER A 437 40.79 -5.84 27.50
CA SER A 437 39.89 -4.69 27.50
C SER A 437 38.88 -4.79 26.34
N ASP A 438 37.62 -4.43 26.60
CA ASP A 438 36.57 -4.43 25.59
C ASP A 438 37.02 -3.70 24.30
N ARG A 439 36.92 -4.38 23.16
CA ARG A 439 37.30 -3.82 21.86
C ARG A 439 36.11 -3.09 21.24
N LEU A 440 36.29 -1.83 20.89
CA LEU A 440 35.30 -1.06 20.16
C LEU A 440 35.20 -1.58 18.70
N LEU A 441 33.99 -1.94 18.26
CA LEU A 441 33.70 -2.37 16.89
C LEU A 441 33.15 -1.24 16.04
N LEU A 442 32.14 -0.51 16.54
CA LEU A 442 31.47 0.57 15.82
C LEU A 442 31.16 1.74 16.77
N LYS A 443 31.32 2.97 16.27
CA LYS A 443 30.99 4.22 16.97
C LYS A 443 30.09 5.06 16.06
N GLY A 444 28.95 5.50 16.58
CA GLY A 444 28.04 6.40 15.89
C GLY A 444 27.76 7.61 16.78
N GLN A 445 27.97 8.81 16.24
CA GLN A 445 27.72 10.06 16.95
C GLN A 445 26.58 10.81 16.30
N ASP A 446 25.68 11.35 17.13
CA ASP A 446 24.68 12.31 16.71
C ASP A 446 24.88 13.61 17.50
N THR A 447 25.09 14.70 16.76
CA THR A 447 25.39 16.04 17.28
C THR A 447 24.18 16.97 17.26
N HIS A 448 22.99 16.48 16.94
CA HIS A 448 21.81 17.33 16.80
C HIS A 448 21.24 17.80 18.15
N SER A 449 21.46 19.07 18.48
CA SER A 449 20.83 19.75 19.60
C SER A 449 19.40 20.20 19.27
N SER A 450 18.47 19.97 20.19
CA SER A 450 17.11 20.51 20.12
C SER A 450 16.98 21.71 21.06
N SER A 451 16.55 22.86 20.53
CA SER A 451 16.22 24.05 21.33
C SER A 451 14.82 23.97 21.97
N SER A 452 14.12 22.84 21.83
CA SER A 452 12.77 22.66 22.34
C SER A 452 12.78 22.11 23.77
N VAL A 453 11.89 22.63 24.63
CA VAL A 453 11.61 22.11 25.98
C VAL A 453 11.03 20.67 25.92
N TYR A 454 10.54 20.26 24.75
CA TYR A 454 9.99 18.93 24.51
C TYR A 454 11.01 18.02 23.81
N CYS A 455 11.10 16.78 24.30
CA CYS A 455 11.91 15.72 23.73
C CYS A 455 11.64 15.50 22.23
N ALA A 456 12.67 15.64 21.40
CA ALA A 456 12.66 15.19 20.01
C ALA A 456 13.29 13.78 19.94
N LEU A 457 12.54 12.79 19.44
CA LEU A 457 13.07 11.43 19.28
C LEU A 457 14.03 11.38 18.08
N GLN A 458 15.28 10.99 18.31
CA GLN A 458 16.34 10.80 17.32
C GLN A 458 16.74 9.32 17.25
N SER A 459 17.41 8.88 16.18
CA SER A 459 17.83 7.48 16.02
C SER A 459 19.20 7.38 15.33
N THR A 460 20.12 6.62 15.93
CA THR A 460 21.43 6.30 15.34
C THR A 460 21.46 4.85 14.88
N HIS A 461 21.90 4.64 13.65
CA HIS A 461 22.01 3.31 13.04
C HIS A 461 23.49 2.92 12.91
N LEU A 462 23.82 1.70 13.33
CA LEU A 462 25.15 1.12 13.20
C LEU A 462 25.03 -0.27 12.57
N GLY A 463 25.91 -0.59 11.64
CA GLY A 463 25.93 -1.86 10.94
C GLY A 463 27.34 -2.17 10.43
N GLY A 464 27.80 -3.42 10.57
CA GLY A 464 29.13 -3.81 10.12
C GLY A 464 29.33 -5.32 10.14
N VAL A 465 30.30 -5.79 9.34
CA VAL A 465 30.67 -7.19 9.23
C VAL A 465 31.93 -7.44 10.05
N PHE A 466 31.91 -8.42 10.94
CA PHE A 466 33.03 -8.76 11.82
C PHE A 466 33.24 -10.26 11.89
N GLU A 467 34.50 -10.68 11.99
CA GLU A 467 34.84 -12.07 12.29
C GLU A 467 34.78 -12.28 13.82
N LEU A 468 33.92 -13.20 14.26
CA LEU A 468 33.69 -13.48 15.67
C LEU A 468 34.01 -14.93 16.00
N ARG A 469 34.64 -15.15 17.15
CA ARG A 469 35.02 -16.47 17.66
C ARG A 469 33.92 -17.02 18.57
N LYS A 470 33.95 -18.34 18.77
CA LYS A 470 33.06 -18.98 19.75
C LYS A 470 33.37 -18.45 21.15
N GLY A 471 32.33 -17.96 21.84
CA GLY A 471 32.44 -17.38 23.17
C GLY A 471 32.50 -15.85 23.18
N ASP A 472 32.71 -15.22 22.04
CA ASP A 472 32.68 -13.76 21.90
C ASP A 472 31.32 -13.20 22.32
N VAL A 473 31.34 -12.08 23.04
CA VAL A 473 30.13 -11.43 23.54
C VAL A 473 30.07 -10.00 23.02
N VAL A 474 29.05 -9.69 22.24
CA VAL A 474 28.84 -8.35 21.68
C VAL A 474 27.73 -7.64 22.44
N PHE A 475 27.92 -6.36 22.71
CA PHE A 475 26.92 -5.52 23.37
C PHE A 475 26.99 -4.08 22.86
N VAL A 476 25.91 -3.35 23.09
CA VAL A 476 25.78 -1.94 22.71
C VAL A 476 25.81 -1.09 23.97
N ASN A 477 26.55 0.01 23.90
CA ASN A 477 26.66 1.00 24.95
C ASN A 477 26.30 2.40 24.42
N VAL A 478 25.89 3.30 25.31
CA VAL A 478 25.56 4.69 24.97
C VAL A 478 26.11 5.66 26.01
N THR A 479 26.30 6.91 25.62
CA THR A 479 26.75 7.97 26.53
C THR A 479 25.75 8.31 27.63
N ASP A 480 24.43 8.17 27.38
CA ASP A 480 23.40 8.41 28.40
C ASP A 480 22.18 7.49 28.22
N SER A 481 22.15 6.40 28.99
CA SER A 481 21.04 5.43 28.94
C SER A 481 19.67 5.99 29.35
N THR A 482 19.60 7.13 30.03
CA THR A 482 18.33 7.76 30.46
C THR A 482 17.61 8.47 29.31
N GLN A 483 18.34 8.78 28.24
CA GLN A 483 17.79 9.39 27.04
C GLN A 483 17.21 8.36 26.07
N VAL A 484 17.53 7.08 26.23
CA VAL A 484 17.13 6.02 25.28
C VAL A 484 15.62 5.74 25.37
N ASN A 485 14.97 5.62 24.21
CA ASN A 485 13.59 5.18 24.10
C ASN A 485 13.54 3.66 23.93
N TYR A 486 12.97 2.97 24.92
CA TYR A 486 12.79 1.52 24.96
C TYR A 486 11.45 1.03 24.40
N ASP A 487 10.64 1.92 23.80
CA ASP A 487 9.38 1.56 23.14
C ASP A 487 9.60 0.59 21.97
N HIS A 488 8.61 -0.27 21.72
CA HIS A 488 8.68 -1.35 20.73
C HIS A 488 9.00 -0.84 19.31
N GLY A 489 10.07 -1.35 18.70
CA GLY A 489 10.51 -1.02 17.34
C GLY A 489 11.36 0.24 17.23
N ASN A 490 11.57 0.99 18.31
CA ASN A 490 12.40 2.20 18.28
C ASN A 490 13.88 1.89 18.50
N THR A 491 14.20 0.93 19.39
CA THR A 491 15.56 0.56 19.76
C THR A 491 15.73 -0.95 19.65
N TYR A 492 16.66 -1.42 18.81
CA TYR A 492 16.91 -2.84 18.57
C TYR A 492 18.38 -3.12 18.29
N PHE A 493 18.82 -4.33 18.65
CA PHE A 493 20.18 -4.81 18.45
C PHE A 493 20.13 -6.28 18.04
N GLY A 494 20.92 -6.65 17.04
CA GLY A 494 20.96 -8.01 16.53
C GLY A 494 22.27 -8.33 15.83
N MET A 495 22.50 -9.62 15.64
CA MET A 495 23.54 -10.12 14.75
C MET A 495 23.03 -11.37 14.05
N PHE A 496 23.57 -11.65 12.85
CA PHE A 496 23.37 -12.95 12.22
C PHE A 496 24.68 -13.44 11.59
N LYS A 497 24.85 -14.76 11.63
CA LYS A 497 26.01 -15.46 11.07
C LYS A 497 25.94 -15.46 9.54
N LEU A 498 27.05 -15.10 8.89
CA LEU A 498 27.22 -15.05 7.45
C LEU A 498 27.87 -16.33 6.88
N TYR A 499 28.85 -16.91 7.61
CA TYR A 499 29.58 -18.15 7.28
C TYR A 499 29.71 -19.04 8.50
#